data_AF-A0A6N9VCV4-F1
#
_entry.id   AF-A0A6N9VCV4-F1
#
_cell.length_a   1.000
_cell.length_b   1.000
_cell.length_c   1.000
_cell.angle_alpha   90.00
_cell.angle_beta   90.00
_cell.angle_gamma   90.00
#
_symmetry.space_group_name_H-M   'P 1'
#
loop_
_entity.id
_entity.type
_entity.pdbx_description
1 polymer ?
#
loop_
_entity_poly.entity_id
_entity_poly.type
_entity_poly.pdbx_seq_one_letter_code
_entity_poly.pdbx_strand_id
1 'polypeptide(L)' 'MAGEQQNADVPADARERHKQLAEQVEEHRFRYYVNDQPVVSDAEFDQLLRALTELEERYPPL' A
#
# COMPACT_ATOMS: atom_id res chain seq x y z
N MET A 1 -17.90 -3.97 -23.12
CA MET A 1 -16.99 -3.14 -22.31
C MET A 1 -17.41 -3.38 -20.87
N ALA A 2 -16.68 -4.20 -20.12
CA ALA A 2 -17.01 -4.57 -18.75
C ALA A 2 -15.74 -4.37 -17.92
N GLY A 3 -15.58 -3.18 -17.38
CA GLY A 3 -14.42 -2.82 -16.53
C GLY A 3 -14.75 -1.80 -15.44
N GLU A 4 -15.99 -1.32 -15.35
CA GLU A 4 -16.34 -0.21 -14.44
C GLU A 4 -17.01 -0.66 -13.13
N GLN A 5 -17.37 -1.94 -13.00
CA GLN A 5 -18.16 -2.43 -11.85
C GLN A 5 -17.33 -2.85 -10.63
N GLN A 6 -16.00 -2.92 -10.73
CA GLN A 6 -15.18 -3.41 -9.61
C GLN A 6 -14.73 -2.31 -8.64
N ASN A 7 -14.76 -1.03 -9.06
CA ASN A 7 -14.36 0.09 -8.21
C ASN A 7 -15.51 0.59 -7.30
N ALA A 8 -16.76 0.15 -7.52
CA ALA A 8 -17.90 0.55 -6.70
C ALA A 8 -17.98 -0.21 -5.37
N ASP A 9 -17.39 -1.41 -5.27
CA ASP A 9 -17.49 -2.30 -4.10
C ASP A 9 -16.37 -2.07 -3.08
N VAL A 10 -15.26 -1.47 -3.49
CA VAL A 10 -14.17 -1.13 -2.56
C VAL A 10 -14.58 0.09 -1.74
N PRO A 11 -14.60 0.00 -0.38
CA PRO A 11 -14.91 1.15 0.45
C PRO A 11 -13.85 2.24 0.30
N ALA A 12 -14.27 3.50 0.33
CA ALA A 12 -13.36 4.65 0.22
C ALA A 12 -12.25 4.60 1.27
N ASP A 13 -12.55 4.16 2.50
CA ASP A 13 -11.56 3.94 3.56
C ASP A 13 -10.48 2.91 3.20
N ALA A 14 -10.81 1.86 2.45
CA ALA A 14 -9.83 0.87 2.03
C ALA A 14 -8.92 1.43 0.94
N ARG A 15 -9.47 2.13 -0.05
CA ARG A 15 -8.66 2.85 -1.05
C ARG A 15 -7.71 3.86 -0.42
N GLU A 16 -8.21 4.65 0.52
CA GLU A 16 -7.40 5.65 1.21
C GLU A 16 -6.27 5.00 2.02
N ARG A 17 -6.56 3.92 2.76
CA ARG A 17 -5.52 3.15 3.48
C ARG A 17 -4.50 2.52 2.55
N HIS A 18 -4.93 1.93 1.44
CA HIS A 18 -4.04 1.35 0.44
C HIS A 18 -3.08 2.41 -0.10
N LYS A 19 -3.62 3.56 -0.48
CA LYS A 19 -2.82 4.70 -0.94
C LYS A 19 -1.81 5.17 0.11
N GLN A 20 -2.23 5.34 1.37
CA GLN A 20 -1.35 5.76 2.45
C GLN A 20 -0.24 4.74 2.74
N LEU A 21 -0.55 3.45 2.69
CA LEU A 21 0.44 2.37 2.87
C LEU A 21 1.42 2.36 1.69
N ALA A 22 0.94 2.52 0.46
CA ALA A 22 1.77 2.59 -0.74
C ALA A 22 2.71 3.81 -0.70
N GLU A 23 2.20 4.99 -0.34
CA GLU A 23 3.01 6.21 -0.18
C GLU A 23 4.10 6.03 0.88
N GLN A 24 3.78 5.43 2.03
CA GLN A 24 4.77 5.12 3.08
C GLN A 24 5.84 4.14 2.58
N VAL A 25 5.44 3.06 1.92
CA VAL A 25 6.36 2.07 1.34
C VAL A 25 7.28 2.73 0.32
N GLU A 26 6.76 3.55 -0.59
CA GLU A 26 7.56 4.29 -1.57
C GLU A 26 8.50 5.28 -0.89
N GLU A 27 8.03 6.04 0.10
CA GLU A 27 8.85 6.98 0.84
C GLU A 27 10.00 6.27 1.57
N HIS A 28 9.73 5.13 2.21
CA HIS A 28 10.74 4.34 2.88
C HIS A 28 11.76 3.77 1.90
N ARG A 29 11.32 3.24 0.75
CA ARG A 29 12.23 2.79 -0.32
C ARG A 29 13.08 3.94 -0.84
N PHE A 30 12.47 5.10 -1.10
CA PHE A 30 13.18 6.28 -1.57
C PHE A 30 14.26 6.70 -0.56
N ARG A 31 13.93 6.78 0.73
CA ARG A 31 14.90 7.13 1.77
C ARG A 31 15.99 6.08 1.95
N TYR A 32 15.65 4.80 1.83
CA TYR A 32 16.61 3.69 1.87
C TYR A 32 17.63 3.78 0.73
N TYR A 33 17.18 4.00 -0.51
CA TYR A 33 18.06 4.02 -1.68
C TYR A 33 18.74 5.37 -1.95
N VAL A 34 18.13 6.49 -1.54
CA VAL A 34 18.60 7.84 -1.88
C VAL A 34 19.37 8.49 -0.72
N ASN A 35 18.89 8.34 0.51
CA ASN A 35 19.45 9.06 1.66
C ASN A 35 20.37 8.19 2.53
N ASP A 36 20.51 6.89 2.25
CA ASP A 36 21.23 5.92 3.10
C ASP A 36 20.77 5.99 4.58
N GLN A 37 19.52 6.41 4.79
CA GLN A 37 18.90 6.64 6.08
C GLN A 37 17.59 5.84 6.14
N PRO A 38 17.66 4.55 6.49
CA PRO A 38 16.46 3.78 6.78
C PRO A 38 15.73 4.43 7.95
N VAL A 39 14.51 4.93 7.70
CA VAL A 39 13.66 5.54 8.74
C VAL A 39 12.82 4.47 9.45
N VAL A 40 12.63 3.33 8.80
CA VAL A 40 11.91 2.16 9.33
C VAL A 40 12.82 0.95 9.27
N SER A 41 12.64 0.05 10.23
CA SER A 41 13.34 -1.25 10.23
C SER A 41 12.73 -2.18 9.18
N ASP A 42 13.47 -3.19 8.72
CA ASP A 42 12.94 -4.20 7.78
C ASP A 42 11.63 -4.83 8.28
N ALA A 43 11.50 -5.08 9.59
CA ALA A 43 10.28 -5.61 10.18
C ALA A 43 9.07 -4.66 10.08
N GLU A 44 9.28 -3.35 10.17
CA GLU A 44 8.20 -2.35 9.99
C GLU A 44 7.82 -2.24 8.52
N PHE A 45 8.81 -2.29 7.62
CA PHE A 45 8.57 -2.32 6.18
C PHE A 45 7.77 -3.57 5.77
N ASP A 46 8.13 -4.74 6.32
CA ASP A 46 7.40 -5.98 6.14
C ASP A 46 5.95 -5.89 6.65
N GLN A 47 5.71 -5.20 7.77
CA GLN A 47 4.36 -4.96 8.28
C GLN A 47 3.54 -4.07 7.35
N LEU A 48 4.14 -2.99 6.82
CA LEU A 48 3.48 -2.10 5.86
C LEU A 48 3.11 -2.84 4.57
N LEU A 49 4.04 -3.66 4.04
CA LEU A 49 3.80 -4.50 2.88
C LEU A 49 2.68 -5.53 3.13
N ARG A 50 2.71 -6.22 4.27
CA ARG A 50 1.65 -7.16 4.63
C ARG A 50 0.28 -6.49 4.72
N ALA A 51 0.20 -5.32 5.34
CA ALA A 51 -1.05 -4.58 5.43
C ALA A 51 -1.58 -4.15 4.05
N LEU A 52 -0.67 -3.77 3.13
CA LEU A 52 -1.02 -3.44 1.75
C LEU A 52 -1.57 -4.67 1.02
N THR A 53 -0.85 -5.79 1.09
CA THR A 53 -1.26 -7.06 0.46
C THR A 53 -2.57 -7.59 1.06
N GLU A 54 -2.78 -7.50 2.37
CA GLU A 54 -4.05 -7.90 2.99
C GLU A 54 -5.23 -7.06 2.47
N LEU A 55 -5.01 -5.78 2.17
CA LEU A 55 -6.02 -4.93 1.54
C LEU A 55 -6.30 -5.36 0.10
N GLU A 56 -5.27 -5.66 -0.69
CA GLU A 56 -5.40 -6.14 -2.07
C GLU A 56 -6.05 -7.54 -2.14
N GLU A 57 -5.77 -8.41 -1.17
CA GLU A 57 -6.41 -9.73 -1.05
C GLU A 57 -7.89 -9.60 -0.65
N ARG A 58 -8.19 -8.69 0.26
CA ARG A 58 -9.57 -8.42 0.70
C ARG A 58 -10.39 -7.70 -0.38
N TYR A 59 -9.74 -6.86 -1.17
CA TYR A 59 -10.33 -6.11 -2.27
C TYR A 59 -9.49 -6.32 -3.53
N PRO A 60 -9.73 -7.43 -4.27
CA PRO A 60 -9.02 -7.75 -5.51
C PRO A 60 -8.96 -6.67 -6.60
N PRO A 61 -9.87 -5.67 -6.66
CA PRO A 61 -9.78 -4.61 -7.66
C PRO A 61 -9.03 -3.35 -7.19
N LEU A 62 -8.30 -3.41 -6.07
CA LEU A 62 -7.32 -2.38 -5.67
C LEU A 62 -6.03 -2.47 -6.47
#